data_AF-A0A962MHV1-F1
#
_entry.id   AF-A0A962MHV1-F1
#
_cell.length_a   1.000
_cell.length_b   1.000
_cell.length_c   1.000
_cell.angle_alpha   90.00
_cell.angle_beta   90.00
_cell.angle_gamma   90.00
#
_symmetry.space_group_name_H-M   'P 1'
#
loop_
_entity.id
_entity.type
_entity.pdbx_description
1 polymer ?
#
loop_
_entity_poly.entity_id
_entity_poly.type
_entity_poly.pdbx_seq_one_letter_code
_entity_poly.pdbx_strand_id
1 'polypeptide(L)' 'MAKVFVSSVIPAPAAEVWAVIRDFNGLPAWTPFVAESRIEHNAAPDKVGCIRNFRLRDGGVI' A
#
# COMPACT_ATOMS: atom_id res chain seq x y z
N MET A 1 -20.66 10.94 -7.09
CA MET A 1 -19.48 10.23 -6.54
C MET A 1 -18.55 11.28 -5.96
N ALA A 2 -18.10 11.14 -4.72
CA ALA A 2 -17.18 12.11 -4.11
C ALA A 2 -15.80 12.03 -4.79
N LYS A 3 -15.17 13.18 -5.06
CA LYS A 3 -13.77 13.26 -5.50
C LYS A 3 -12.96 13.90 -4.37
N VAL A 4 -11.93 13.22 -3.91
CA VAL A 4 -11.02 13.69 -2.86
C VAL A 4 -9.60 13.74 -3.42
N PHE A 5 -8.88 14.83 -3.15
CA PHE A 5 -7.47 14.98 -3.49
C PHE A 5 -6.70 15.42 -2.24
N VAL A 6 -5.60 14.75 -1.95
CA VAL A 6 -4.73 15.05 -0.81
C VAL A 6 -3.29 14.90 -1.28
N SER A 7 -2.39 15.77 -0.80
CA SER A 7 -0.98 15.77 -1.18
C SER A 7 -0.10 16.16 0.01
N SER A 8 1.12 15.63 0.06
CA SER A 8 2.15 16.00 1.01
C SER A 8 3.54 15.90 0.35
N VAL A 9 4.53 16.59 0.91
CA VAL A 9 5.92 16.56 0.43
C VAL A 9 6.73 15.61 1.31
N ILE A 10 7.44 14.68 0.67
CA ILE A 10 8.45 13.84 1.32
C ILE A 10 9.82 14.42 0.96
N PRO A 11 10.64 14.84 1.93
CA PRO A 11 11.97 15.41 1.68
C PRO A 11 13.00 14.31 1.35
N ALA A 12 12.77 13.54 0.28
CA ALA A 12 13.63 12.47 -0.19
C ALA A 12 13.57 12.33 -1.73
N PRO A 13 14.61 11.79 -2.40
CA PRO A 13 14.59 11.53 -3.83
C PRO A 13 13.45 10.60 -4.23
N ALA A 14 12.82 10.89 -5.38
CA ALA A 14 11.68 10.10 -5.87
C ALA A 14 12.02 8.61 -6.06
N ALA A 15 13.26 8.29 -6.48
CA ALA A 15 13.71 6.90 -6.65
C ALA A 15 13.75 6.12 -5.33
N GLU A 16 14.16 6.77 -4.23
CA GLU A 16 14.19 6.15 -2.90
C GLU A 16 12.79 5.93 -2.35
N VAL A 17 11.92 6.95 -2.49
CA VAL A 17 10.51 6.82 -2.12
C VAL A 17 9.85 5.70 -2.92
N TRP A 18 10.08 5.68 -4.24
CA TRP A 18 9.52 4.66 -5.12
C TRP A 18 9.99 3.25 -4.77
N ALA A 19 11.25 3.05 -4.38
CA ALA A 19 11.75 1.76 -3.95
C ALA A 19 10.97 1.16 -2.77
N VAL A 20 10.41 2.02 -1.89
CA VAL A 20 9.57 1.61 -0.76
C VAL A 20 8.12 1.41 -1.17
N ILE A 21 7.50 2.38 -1.85
CA ILE A 21 6.05 2.37 -2.09
C ILE A 21 5.61 1.57 -3.31
N ARG A 22 6.54 1.19 -4.20
CA ARG A 22 6.22 0.42 -5.42
C ARG A 22 5.69 -0.98 -5.14
N ASP A 23 6.06 -1.56 -4.01
CA ASP A 23 5.52 -2.87 -3.61
C ASP A 23 4.08 -2.66 -3.14
N PHE A 24 3.14 -3.04 -4.00
CA PHE A 24 1.73 -2.95 -3.70
C PHE A 24 1.36 -3.74 -2.42
N ASN A 25 2.05 -4.82 -2.08
CA ASN A 25 1.80 -5.58 -0.86
C ASN A 25 2.58 -5.07 0.37
N GLY A 26 3.46 -4.09 0.19
CA GLY A 26 4.46 -3.68 1.18
C GLY A 26 3.93 -2.79 2.31
N LEU A 27 2.62 -2.51 2.39
CA LEU A 27 2.05 -1.56 3.37
C LEU A 27 2.49 -1.79 4.83
N PRO A 28 2.53 -3.03 5.37
CA PRO A 28 2.92 -3.25 6.76
C PRO A 28 4.36 -2.83 7.07
N ALA A 29 5.22 -2.73 6.05
CA ALA A 29 6.63 -2.38 6.22
C ALA A 29 6.88 -0.88 6.39
N TRP A 30 5.98 -0.02 5.91
CA TRP A 30 6.22 1.44 5.89
C TRP A 30 5.04 2.29 6.39
N THR A 31 3.84 1.71 6.55
CA THR A 31 2.71 2.40 7.18
C THR A 31 2.50 1.91 8.63
N PRO A 32 2.23 2.82 9.58
CA PRO A 32 2.06 2.42 10.97
C PRO A 32 0.70 1.75 11.25
N PHE A 33 -0.32 2.00 10.41
CA PHE A 33 -1.70 1.60 10.67
C PHE A 33 -2.12 0.25 10.06
N VAL A 34 -1.32 -0.32 9.15
CA VAL A 34 -1.58 -1.66 8.57
C VAL A 34 -0.88 -2.72 9.43
N ALA A 35 -1.63 -3.75 9.81
CA ALA A 35 -1.14 -4.89 10.59
C ALA A 35 -0.59 -6.01 9.70
N GLU A 36 -1.32 -6.35 8.63
CA GLU A 36 -0.91 -7.39 7.68
C GLU A 36 -1.47 -7.10 6.28
N SER A 37 -0.81 -7.59 5.23
CA SER A 37 -1.25 -7.42 3.86
C SER A 37 -0.90 -8.65 3.03
N ARG A 38 -1.86 -9.14 2.25
CA ARG A 38 -1.67 -10.27 1.34
C ARG A 38 -2.20 -9.95 -0.05
N ILE A 39 -1.51 -10.48 -1.06
CA ILE A 39 -2.03 -10.57 -2.42
C ILE A 39 -2.80 -11.87 -2.56
N GLU A 40 -4.01 -11.77 -3.11
CA GLU A 40 -4.85 -12.94 -3.34
C GLU A 40 -4.40 -13.72 -4.59
N HIS A 41 -4.83 -14.98 -4.68
CA HIS A 41 -4.58 -15.84 -5.84
C HIS A 41 -3.11 -16.07 -6.18
N ASN A 42 -2.19 -15.84 -5.22
CA ASN A 42 -0.74 -15.91 -5.43
C ASN A 42 -0.25 -15.08 -6.63
N ALA A 43 -0.97 -13.99 -6.96
CA ALA A 43 -0.56 -13.10 -8.04
C ALA A 43 0.70 -12.32 -7.65
N ALA A 44 1.45 -11.86 -8.65
CA ALA A 44 2.54 -10.92 -8.42
C ALA A 44 1.97 -9.56 -7.94
N PRO A 45 2.57 -8.91 -6.94
CA PRO A 45 2.07 -7.65 -6.37
C PRO A 45 2.11 -6.48 -7.37
N ASP A 46 2.94 -6.55 -8.40
CA ASP A 46 3.05 -5.55 -9.47
C ASP A 46 2.23 -5.90 -10.72
N LYS A 47 1.45 -6.98 -10.69
CA LYS A 47 0.57 -7.37 -11.79
C LYS A 47 -0.70 -6.50 -11.79
N VAL A 48 -0.99 -5.89 -12.94
CA VAL A 48 -2.28 -5.23 -13.17
C VAL A 48 -3.43 -6.21 -12.93
N GLY A 49 -4.36 -5.83 -12.06
CA GLY A 49 -5.51 -6.66 -11.68
C GLY A 49 -5.27 -7.60 -10.51
N CYS A 50 -4.11 -7.56 -9.85
CA CYS A 50 -3.97 -8.24 -8.56
C CYS A 50 -4.91 -7.60 -7.51
N ILE A 51 -5.34 -8.42 -6.55
CA ILE A 51 -6.21 -8.00 -5.45
C ILE A 51 -5.39 -8.04 -4.17
N ARG A 52 -5.41 -6.95 -3.42
CA ARG A 52 -4.78 -6.83 -2.10
C ARG A 52 -5.85 -6.81 -1.03
N ASN A 53 -5.66 -7.64 -0.01
CA ASN A 53 -6.51 -7.73 1.17
C ASN A 53 -5.63 -7.46 2.39
N PHE A 54 -5.96 -6.43 3.17
CA PHE A 54 -5.15 -6.04 4.33
C PHE A 54 -5.99 -5.70 5.55
N ARG A 55 -5.40 -5.98 6.72
CA ARG A 55 -6.00 -5.71 8.02
C ARG A 55 -5.33 -4.51 8.65
N LEU A 56 -6.13 -3.58 9.14
CA LEU A 56 -5.69 -2.45 9.94
C LEU A 56 -5.47 -2.88 11.39
N ARG A 57 -4.62 -2.14 12.11
CA ARG A 57 -4.37 -2.40 13.53
C ARG A 57 -5.59 -2.19 14.42
N ASP A 58 -6.55 -1.38 13.99
CA ASP A 58 -7.82 -1.14 14.68
C ASP A 58 -8.89 -2.20 14.37
N GLY A 59 -8.55 -3.23 13.59
CA GLY A 59 -9.44 -4.32 13.23
C GLY A 59 -10.21 -4.12 11.92
N GLY A 60 -10.10 -2.96 11.27
CA GLY A 60 -10.65 -2.76 9.93
C GLY A 60 -10.04 -3.70 8.89
N VAL A 61 -10.82 -4.11 7.90
CA VAL A 61 -10.37 -4.94 6.77
C VAL A 61 -10.72 -4.20 5.48
N ILE A 62 -9.73 -4.06 4.59
CA ILE A 62 -9.82 -3.36 3.31
C ILE A 62 -9.26 -4.24 2.20
#